data_AF-A0A2N5I0H7-F1
#
_entry.id   AF-A0A2N5I0H7-F1
#
_cell.length_a   1.000
_cell.length_b   1.000
_cell.length_c   1.000
_cell.angle_alpha   90.00
_cell.angle_beta   90.00
_cell.angle_gamma   90.00
#
_symmetry.space_group_name_H-M   'P 1'
#
loop_
_entity.id
_entity.type
_entity.pdbx_description
1 polymer ?
#
loop_
_entity_poly.entity_id
_entity_poly.type
_entity_poly.pdbx_seq_one_letter_code
_entity_poly.pdbx_strand_id
1 'polypeptide(L)'
;MGNIPKDGYQLKKFGITQKIEDVCYAVDWNILINNMRDNLNTYWLGWWSDCKRFPSISSIVLLFSLRMVEWGVLGVSRLYYTFKQNDITSKVGAGEYALRVVPQRWHKIINESMRLRNGNKKSFYKSVFKRRKDALAYIEFMIQKCNNLFQ
;
A
#
# COMPACT_ATOMS: atom_id res chain seq x y z
N MET A 1 21.83 -11.17 8.15
CA MET A 1 22.64 -10.27 7.30
C MET A 1 22.19 -10.47 5.87
N GLY A 2 21.68 -9.53 5.11
CA GLY A 2 21.46 -8.10 5.24
C GLY A 2 21.16 -7.68 3.81
N ASN A 3 19.90 -7.44 3.49
CA ASN A 3 19.52 -6.88 2.19
C ASN A 3 18.31 -6.00 2.42
N ILE A 4 18.65 -4.75 2.75
CA ILE A 4 17.72 -3.67 3.02
C ILE A 4 17.91 -2.61 1.92
N PRO A 5 17.26 -2.75 0.75
CA PRO A 5 17.14 -1.63 -0.19
C PRO A 5 15.98 -0.70 0.17
N LYS A 6 15.07 -1.13 1.07
CA LYS A 6 13.83 -0.41 1.38
C LYS A 6 14.04 0.75 2.38
N ASP A 7 15.07 0.68 3.22
CA ASP A 7 15.17 1.59 4.36
C ASP A 7 15.96 2.86 4.02
N GLY A 8 17.00 2.79 3.18
CA GLY A 8 17.86 3.94 2.87
C GLY A 8 17.14 5.13 2.21
N TYR A 9 16.28 4.88 1.21
CA TYR A 9 15.54 5.96 0.55
C TYR A 9 14.45 6.57 1.45
N GLN A 10 13.79 5.74 2.26
CA GLN A 10 12.72 6.20 3.15
C GLN A 10 13.27 7.11 4.26
N LEU A 11 14.48 6.83 4.75
CA LEU A 11 15.15 7.62 5.77
C LEU A 11 15.54 9.01 5.26
N LYS A 12 16.04 9.10 4.02
CA LYS A 12 16.45 10.38 3.40
C LYS A 12 15.28 11.35 3.18
N LYS A 13 14.10 10.85 2.85
CA LYS A 13 12.94 11.69 2.46
C LYS A 13 12.01 12.08 3.62
N PHE A 14 11.96 11.28 4.69
CA PHE A 14 11.00 11.46 5.79
C PHE A 14 11.62 11.88 7.14
N GLY A 15 12.89 12.29 7.16
CA GLY A 15 13.45 13.07 8.27
C GLY A 15 13.37 12.41 9.64
N ILE A 16 13.94 11.20 9.78
CA ILE A 16 14.32 10.69 11.10
C ILE A 16 15.82 10.91 11.22
N THR A 17 16.21 11.87 12.05
CA THR A 17 17.60 12.27 12.28
C THR A 17 18.36 11.19 13.05
N GLN A 18 18.72 10.10 12.37
CA GLN A 18 19.89 9.32 12.75
C GLN A 18 21.01 9.77 11.83
N LYS A 19 22.18 10.13 12.38
CA LYS A 19 23.38 10.49 11.61
C LYS A 19 23.73 9.31 10.69
N ILE A 20 23.17 9.33 9.49
CA ILE A 20 23.59 8.49 8.38
C ILE A 20 24.45 9.45 7.58
N GLU A 21 25.76 9.24 7.65
CA GLU A 21 26.71 9.89 6.76
C GLU A 21 26.16 9.82 5.34
N ASP A 22 26.29 10.92 4.59
CA ASP A 22 25.75 11.08 3.23
C ASP A 22 26.36 10.04 2.27
N VAL A 23 25.84 8.81 2.33
CA VAL A 23 26.13 7.80 1.32
C VAL A 23 25.15 8.04 0.19
N CYS A 24 25.64 8.69 -0.86
CA CYS A 24 24.97 8.76 -2.15
C CYS A 24 24.86 7.35 -2.75
N TYR A 25 23.92 6.55 -2.26
CA TYR A 25 23.50 5.34 -2.95
C TYR A 25 22.73 5.78 -4.20
N ALA A 26 23.37 5.67 -5.36
CA ALA A 26 22.66 5.71 -6.63
C ALA A 26 21.70 4.50 -6.65
N VAL A 27 20.41 4.76 -6.46
CA VAL A 27 19.37 3.72 -6.53
C VAL A 27 19.18 3.38 -8.00
N ASP A 28 19.51 2.15 -8.39
CA ASP A 28 19.09 1.61 -9.68
C ASP A 28 17.56 1.41 -9.65
N TRP A 29 16.85 2.33 -10.29
CA TRP A 29 15.40 2.31 -10.38
C TRP A 29 14.87 1.10 -11.16
N ASN A 30 15.60 0.57 -12.13
CA ASN A 30 15.16 -0.61 -12.86
C ASN A 30 15.17 -1.83 -11.94
N ILE A 31 16.24 -2.02 -11.15
CA ILE A 31 16.32 -3.08 -10.16
C ILE A 31 15.23 -2.90 -9.09
N LEU A 32 15.02 -1.69 -8.58
CA LEU A 32 14.01 -1.42 -7.57
C LEU A 32 12.59 -1.71 -8.08
N ILE A 33 12.25 -1.23 -9.28
CA ILE A 33 10.91 -1.42 -9.88
C ILE A 33 10.66 -2.90 -10.16
N ASN A 34 11.64 -3.63 -10.69
CA ASN A 34 11.53 -5.08 -10.90
C ASN A 34 11.27 -5.81 -9.58
N ASN A 35 12.08 -5.56 -8.54
CA ASN A 35 11.89 -6.16 -7.22
C ASN A 35 10.53 -5.83 -6.60
N MET A 36 10.03 -4.60 -6.78
CA MET A 36 8.72 -4.18 -6.28
C MET A 36 7.57 -4.83 -7.07
N ARG A 37 7.74 -5.04 -8.38
CA ARG A 37 6.79 -5.78 -9.21
C ARG A 37 6.73 -7.25 -8.82
N ASP A 38 7.88 -7.87 -8.52
CA ASP A 38 7.92 -9.23 -8.01
C ASP A 38 7.25 -9.33 -6.64
N ASN A 39 7.52 -8.36 -5.75
CA ASN A 39 6.84 -8.27 -4.45
C ASN A 39 5.32 -8.11 -4.58
N LEU A 40 4.84 -7.33 -5.55
CA LEU A 40 3.41 -7.20 -5.84
C LEU A 40 2.80 -8.54 -6.25
N ASN A 41 3.44 -9.25 -7.18
CA ASN A 41 2.89 -10.47 -7.79
C ASN A 41 3.10 -11.74 -6.96
N THR A 42 3.96 -11.70 -5.94
CA THR A 42 4.16 -12.79 -4.99
C THR A 42 3.46 -12.49 -3.66
N TYR A 43 4.04 -11.60 -2.86
CA TYR A 43 3.60 -11.31 -1.51
C TYR A 43 2.21 -10.68 -1.45
N TRP A 44 1.97 -9.60 -2.20
CA TRP A 44 0.68 -8.89 -2.13
C TRP A 44 -0.47 -9.69 -2.73
N LEU A 45 -0.23 -10.33 -3.88
CA LEU A 45 -1.22 -11.20 -4.51
C LEU A 45 -1.53 -12.43 -3.65
N GLY A 46 -0.51 -13.07 -3.05
CA GLY A 46 -0.69 -14.18 -2.13
C GLY A 46 -1.49 -13.78 -0.89
N TRP A 47 -1.09 -12.68 -0.22
CA TRP A 47 -1.80 -12.16 0.95
C TRP A 47 -3.25 -11.79 0.64
N TRP A 48 -3.51 -11.16 -0.51
CA TRP A 48 -4.87 -10.85 -0.96
C TRP A 48 -5.69 -12.13 -1.18
N SER A 49 -5.11 -13.15 -1.82
CA SER A 49 -5.76 -14.44 -2.07
C SER A 49 -6.18 -15.11 -0.75
N ASP A 50 -5.29 -15.12 0.24
CA ASP A 50 -5.58 -15.66 1.57
C ASP A 50 -6.70 -14.91 2.28
N CYS A 51 -6.71 -13.58 2.16
CA CYS A 51 -7.75 -12.73 2.73
C CYS A 51 -9.11 -12.91 2.03
N LYS A 52 -9.12 -13.25 0.73
CA LYS A 52 -10.33 -13.47 -0.07
C LYS A 52 -11.02 -14.78 0.30
N ARG A 53 -10.26 -15.84 0.59
CA ARG A 53 -10.79 -17.16 0.98
C ARG A 53 -11.55 -17.09 2.30
N PHE A 54 -12.81 -17.54 2.33
CA PHE A 54 -13.63 -17.57 3.54
C PHE A 54 -14.17 -18.98 3.83
N PRO A 55 -14.06 -19.48 5.08
CA PRO A 55 -13.34 -18.88 6.22
C PRO A 55 -11.81 -19.10 6.13
N SER A 56 -11.03 -18.10 6.54
CA SER A 56 -9.57 -18.18 6.75
C SER A 56 -9.15 -17.24 7.88
N ILE A 57 -8.02 -17.51 8.55
CA ILE A 57 -7.46 -16.62 9.59
C ILE A 57 -7.25 -15.22 9.01
N SER A 58 -6.64 -15.12 7.82
CA SER A 58 -6.39 -13.85 7.13
C SER A 58 -7.69 -13.10 6.83
N SER A 59 -8.75 -13.80 6.42
CA SER A 59 -10.06 -13.20 6.19
C SER A 59 -10.70 -12.64 7.46
N ILE A 60 -10.59 -13.36 8.59
CA ILE A 60 -11.09 -12.90 9.90
C ILE A 60 -10.28 -11.70 10.38
N VAL A 61 -8.96 -11.75 10.26
CA VAL A 61 -8.05 -10.67 10.62
C VAL A 61 -8.37 -9.41 9.83
N LEU A 62 -8.56 -9.50 8.50
CA LEU A 62 -8.93 -8.34 7.69
C LEU A 62 -10.32 -7.78 8.03
N LEU A 63 -11.25 -8.63 8.49
CA LEU A 63 -12.59 -8.20 8.89
C LEU A 63 -12.56 -7.31 10.14
N PHE A 64 -11.77 -7.69 11.15
CA PHE A 64 -11.77 -7.05 12.47
C PHE A 64 -10.60 -6.09 12.70
N SER A 65 -9.48 -6.26 12.00
CA SER A 65 -8.30 -5.41 12.18
C SER A 65 -8.32 -4.18 11.27
N LEU A 66 -8.62 -3.02 11.87
CA LEU A 66 -8.52 -1.73 11.19
C LEU A 66 -7.10 -1.47 10.65
N ARG A 67 -6.08 -1.89 11.41
CA ARG A 67 -4.68 -1.77 11.00
C ARG A 67 -4.40 -2.55 9.72
N MET A 68 -5.00 -3.72 9.54
CA MET A 68 -4.81 -4.53 8.32
C MET A 68 -5.51 -3.93 7.11
N VAL A 69 -6.69 -3.31 7.30
CA VAL A 69 -7.36 -2.56 6.23
C VAL A 69 -6.48 -1.40 5.76
N GLU A 70 -6.00 -0.57 6.70
CA GLU A 70 -5.12 0.56 6.41
C GLU A 70 -3.83 0.13 5.72
N TRP A 71 -3.16 -0.88 6.28
CA TRP A 71 -1.92 -1.41 5.73
C TRP A 71 -2.09 -1.96 4.32
N GLY A 72 -3.18 -2.71 4.06
CA GLY A 72 -3.45 -3.30 2.76
C GLY A 72 -3.74 -2.27 1.70
N VAL A 73 -4.69 -1.36 1.98
CA VAL A 73 -5.15 -0.33 1.05
C VAL A 73 -4.01 0.64 0.72
N LEU A 74 -3.39 1.27 1.73
CA LEU A 74 -2.33 2.25 1.47
C LEU A 74 -1.02 1.59 1.03
N GLY A 75 -0.80 0.31 1.35
CA GLY A 75 0.35 -0.46 0.89
C GLY A 75 0.40 -0.59 -0.63
N VAL A 76 -0.68 -1.09 -1.25
CA VAL A 76 -0.75 -1.19 -2.71
C VAL A 76 -0.83 0.18 -3.39
N SER A 77 -1.41 1.20 -2.76
CA SER A 77 -1.36 2.58 -3.27
C SER A 77 0.06 3.13 -3.34
N ARG A 78 0.92 2.80 -2.35
CA ARG A 78 2.34 3.21 -2.37
C ARG A 78 3.10 2.54 -3.51
N LEU A 79 2.88 1.25 -3.77
CA LEU A 79 3.49 0.58 -4.91
C LEU A 79 3.12 1.26 -6.22
N TYR A 80 1.83 1.56 -6.40
CA TYR A 80 1.35 2.27 -7.59
C TYR A 80 1.95 3.66 -7.76
N TYR A 81 2.07 4.44 -6.68
CA TYR A 81 2.76 5.73 -6.71
C TYR A 81 4.20 5.55 -7.20
N THR A 82 4.94 4.60 -6.62
CA THR A 82 6.33 4.38 -7.00
C THR A 82 6.49 3.96 -8.45
N PHE A 83 5.65 3.05 -8.96
CA PHE A 83 5.67 2.68 -10.37
C PHE A 83 5.35 3.84 -11.30
N LYS A 84 4.49 4.78 -10.89
CA LYS A 84 4.09 5.91 -11.73
C LYS A 84 5.00 7.12 -11.65
N GLN A 85 5.68 7.33 -10.53
CA GLN A 85 6.39 8.57 -10.24
C GLN A 85 7.90 8.38 -10.10
N ASN A 86 8.40 7.13 -10.12
CA ASN A 86 9.81 6.80 -9.83
C ASN A 86 10.28 7.49 -8.54
N ASP A 87 9.44 7.40 -7.52
CA ASP A 87 9.59 8.11 -6.26
C ASP A 87 8.91 7.31 -5.14
N ILE A 88 9.34 7.48 -3.89
CA ILE A 88 8.70 6.85 -2.73
C ILE A 88 7.97 7.92 -1.91
N THR A 89 6.74 7.60 -1.51
CA THR A 89 5.90 8.50 -0.71
C THR A 89 5.44 7.84 0.59
N SER A 90 4.86 8.65 1.48
CA SER A 90 4.25 8.20 2.73
C SER A 90 2.93 7.47 2.45
N LYS A 91 2.37 6.80 3.46
CA LYS A 91 1.05 6.16 3.30
C LYS A 91 -0.07 7.16 3.01
N VAL A 92 -0.06 8.31 3.68
CA VAL A 92 -1.05 9.38 3.45
C VAL A 92 -0.84 9.99 2.06
N GLY A 93 0.40 10.31 1.68
CA GLY A 93 0.70 10.84 0.35
C GLY A 93 0.32 9.89 -0.78
N ALA A 94 0.49 8.58 -0.60
CA ALA A 94 -0.01 7.58 -1.55
C ALA A 94 -1.54 7.54 -1.64
N GLY A 95 -2.24 7.69 -0.51
CA GLY A 95 -3.69 7.79 -0.49
C GLY A 95 -4.20 9.04 -1.21
N GLU A 96 -3.60 10.20 -0.95
CA GLU A 96 -3.91 11.47 -1.62
C GLU A 96 -3.66 11.38 -3.13
N TYR A 97 -2.52 10.80 -3.54
CA TYR A 97 -2.25 10.55 -4.95
C TYR A 97 -3.28 9.59 -5.56
N ALA A 98 -3.61 8.49 -4.87
CA ALA A 98 -4.60 7.53 -5.33
C ALA A 98 -5.96 8.19 -5.58
N LEU A 99 -6.43 9.06 -4.68
CA LEU A 99 -7.69 9.81 -4.87
C LEU A 99 -7.74 10.60 -6.19
N ARG A 100 -6.60 11.11 -6.67
CA ARG A 100 -6.53 11.88 -7.93
C ARG A 100 -6.61 11.01 -9.19
N VAL A 101 -6.23 9.73 -9.11
CA VAL A 101 -5.94 8.89 -10.30
C VAL A 101 -6.79 7.63 -10.40
N VAL A 102 -7.55 7.27 -9.37
CA VAL A 102 -8.46 6.12 -9.38
C VAL A 102 -9.93 6.58 -9.43
N PRO A 103 -10.84 5.74 -9.98
CA PRO A 103 -12.26 6.05 -10.02
C PRO A 103 -12.86 6.35 -8.63
N GLN A 104 -13.85 7.25 -8.60
CA GLN A 104 -14.49 7.74 -7.37
C GLN A 104 -15.05 6.64 -6.47
N ARG A 105 -15.46 5.48 -7.04
CA ARG A 105 -15.94 4.32 -6.28
C ARG A 105 -14.97 3.84 -5.19
N TRP A 106 -13.67 4.11 -5.36
CA TRP A 106 -12.62 3.72 -4.41
C TRP A 106 -12.31 4.77 -3.36
N HIS A 107 -12.76 6.01 -3.53
CA HIS A 107 -12.39 7.11 -2.65
C HIS A 107 -12.80 6.86 -1.20
N LYS A 108 -13.93 6.19 -0.98
CA LYS A 108 -14.42 5.88 0.37
C LYS A 108 -13.44 5.01 1.16
N ILE A 109 -12.90 3.94 0.57
CA ILE A 109 -11.99 3.03 1.28
C ILE A 109 -10.58 3.63 1.43
N ILE A 110 -10.16 4.47 0.48
CA ILE A 110 -8.91 5.23 0.56
C ILE A 110 -8.99 6.24 1.71
N ASN A 111 -10.05 7.05 1.77
CA ASN A 111 -10.29 8.01 2.86
C ASN A 111 -10.43 7.31 4.22
N GLU A 112 -11.11 6.17 4.28
CA GLU A 112 -11.17 5.34 5.49
C GLU A 112 -9.78 4.90 5.95
N SER A 113 -8.90 4.51 5.02
CA SER A 113 -7.55 4.06 5.36
C SER A 113 -6.65 5.21 5.80
N MET A 114 -6.75 6.39 5.17
CA MET A 114 -6.05 7.60 5.62
C MET A 114 -6.56 8.08 6.99
N ARG A 115 -7.87 8.01 7.23
CA ARG A 115 -8.46 8.28 8.55
C ARG A 115 -7.86 7.38 9.63
N LEU A 116 -7.78 6.08 9.36
CA LEU A 116 -7.20 5.10 10.27
C LEU A 116 -5.73 5.40 10.57
N ARG A 117 -4.97 5.82 9.54
CA ARG A 117 -3.58 6.23 9.70
C ARG A 117 -3.42 7.46 10.60
N ASN A 118 -4.35 8.40 10.52
CA ASN A 118 -4.35 9.65 11.28
C ASN A 118 -5.01 9.53 12.67
N GLY A 119 -5.46 8.33 13.07
CA GLY A 119 -6.05 8.10 14.41
C GLY A 119 -7.42 8.73 14.64
N ASN A 120 -8.10 9.23 13.59
CA ASN A 120 -9.44 9.81 13.73
C ASN A 120 -10.46 8.70 14.04
N LYS A 121 -11.35 8.92 15.01
CA LYS A 121 -12.29 7.90 15.52
C LYS A 121 -13.49 7.62 14.61
N LYS A 122 -13.98 8.58 13.80
CA LYS A 122 -15.28 8.45 13.10
C LYS A 122 -15.16 7.74 11.75
N SER A 123 -15.52 6.47 11.71
CA SER A 123 -15.53 5.62 10.50
C SER A 123 -16.46 6.14 9.39
N PHE A 124 -16.03 6.05 8.12
CA PHE A 124 -16.90 6.25 6.96
C PHE A 124 -17.80 5.05 6.66
N TYR A 125 -17.54 3.91 7.32
CA TYR A 125 -18.27 2.66 7.17
C TYR A 125 -19.11 2.37 8.41
N LYS A 126 -20.38 2.03 8.20
CA LYS A 126 -21.29 1.50 9.22
C LYS A 126 -21.18 -0.02 9.39
N SER A 127 -20.62 -0.73 8.40
CA SER A 127 -20.48 -2.19 8.39
C SER A 127 -19.04 -2.61 8.15
N VAL A 128 -18.52 -3.46 9.04
CA VAL A 128 -17.18 -4.05 8.93
C VAL A 128 -17.07 -4.97 7.70
N PHE A 129 -18.14 -5.68 7.36
CA PHE A 129 -18.21 -6.53 6.16
C PHE A 129 -18.13 -5.70 4.88
N LYS A 130 -18.85 -4.57 4.82
CA LYS A 130 -18.79 -3.67 3.67
C LYS A 130 -17.41 -3.04 3.53
N ARG A 131 -16.77 -2.64 4.64
CA ARG A 131 -15.39 -2.13 4.63
C ARG A 131 -14.40 -3.18 4.12
N ARG A 132 -14.49 -4.42 4.62
CA ARG A 132 -13.65 -5.53 4.16
C ARG A 132 -13.85 -5.80 2.66
N LYS A 133 -15.10 -5.86 2.20
CA LYS A 133 -15.44 -6.07 0.78
C LYS A 133 -14.79 -5.01 -0.10
N ASP A 134 -14.94 -3.73 0.28
CA ASP A 134 -14.38 -2.62 -0.49
C ASP A 134 -12.84 -2.61 -0.44
N ALA A 135 -12.23 -2.99 0.70
CA ALA A 135 -10.78 -3.13 0.82
C ALA A 135 -10.23 -4.20 -0.13
N LEU A 136 -10.79 -5.42 -0.11
CA LEU A 136 -10.36 -6.51 -0.98
C LEU A 136 -10.52 -6.15 -2.46
N ALA A 137 -11.65 -5.54 -2.82
CA ALA A 137 -11.92 -5.14 -4.19
C ALA A 137 -10.96 -4.03 -4.66
N TYR A 138 -10.61 -3.09 -3.77
CA TYR A 138 -9.62 -2.06 -4.08
C TYR A 138 -8.21 -2.65 -4.24
N ILE A 139 -7.81 -3.57 -3.36
CA ILE A 139 -6.50 -4.22 -3.43
C ILE A 139 -6.36 -4.99 -4.75
N GLU A 140 -7.36 -5.78 -5.13
CA GLU A 140 -7.41 -6.48 -6.42
C GLU A 140 -7.30 -5.51 -7.60
N PHE A 141 -8.10 -4.43 -7.58
CA PHE A 141 -8.06 -3.39 -8.60
C PHE A 141 -6.67 -2.75 -8.72
N MET A 142 -6.00 -2.45 -7.61
CA MET A 142 -4.67 -1.84 -7.63
C MET A 142 -3.59 -2.82 -8.12
N ILE A 143 -3.65 -4.10 -7.75
CA ILE A 143 -2.74 -5.13 -8.28
C ILE A 143 -2.86 -5.17 -9.81
N GLN A 144 -4.08 -5.24 -10.34
CA GLN A 144 -4.32 -5.23 -11.79
C GLN A 144 -3.84 -3.92 -12.43
N LYS A 145 -4.18 -2.77 -11.84
CA LYS A 145 -3.78 -1.45 -12.35
C LYS A 145 -2.26 -1.28 -12.38
N CYS A 146 -1.53 -1.82 -11.41
CA CYS A 146 -0.07 -1.84 -11.40
C CYS A 146 0.49 -2.75 -12.50
N ASN A 147 -0.03 -3.97 -12.65
CA ASN A 147 0.43 -4.91 -13.67
C ASN A 147 0.23 -4.37 -15.10
N ASN A 148 -0.86 -3.63 -15.33
CA ASN A 148 -1.14 -2.99 -16.62
C ASN A 148 -0.17 -1.83 -16.96
N LEU A 149 0.71 -1.40 -16.05
CA LEU A 149 1.76 -0.42 -16.35
C LEU A 149 2.95 -1.02 -17.10
N PHE A 150 3.06 -2.36 -17.11
CA PHE A 150 4.21 -3.11 -17.63
C PHE A 150 3.82 -4.14 -18.69
N GLN A 151 2.65 -3.94 -19.32
CA GLN A 151 2.17 -4.72 -20.46
C GLN A 151 2.44 -3.96 -21.76
#